data_AF-A0A2G2LIJ2-F1
#
_entry.id   AF-A0A2G2LIJ2-F1
#
_cell.length_a   1.000
_cell.length_b   1.000
_cell.length_c   1.000
_cell.angle_alpha   90.00
_cell.angle_beta   90.00
_cell.angle_gamma   90.00
#
_symmetry.space_group_name_H-M   'P 1'
#
loop_
_entity.id
_entity.type
_entity.pdbx_description
1 polymer ?
#
loop_
_entity_poly.entity_id
_entity_poly.type
_entity_poly.pdbx_seq_one_letter_code
_entity_poly.pdbx_strand_id
1 'polypeptide(L)'
;MLHVIKQSRWLLAVFITLFASLAFGHGMSDAEKQLIIEGGNLRYIWIGATHMLSGYDHLAFVFGIIFFLTKFKDIVKYITAFTVGHSITLIYATFNAIQINYFLIDAIIALSVCYIAFHNLDGFKKYLNVKAPNMLAMIFSLGLIHGLGLSTRLQQLPLNEDQLLMNIISFNVGIEIGQISALALMLVLIAAFRKSHHFPTFSKISNYFLILVGAFLFLMQMHGYEHSANADEFVVSTKPVQQQASLEPVQQADWKDEISITIPARGEKEYKLQLAKGAMLEYAWKTDKGGLFFDFHGEPKGDTTGYFKSFKKGTESRVSGRLTTTFEGTHGWYWKNNNASAVVITLKVAGEYQLLNLENSKKTPSAQIPNKPTRDTID
;
A
#
# COMPACT_ATOMS: atom_id res chain seq x y z
N MET A 1 -18.22 -9.23 -44.27
CA MET A 1 -18.24 -9.15 -42.79
C MET A 1 -17.09 -9.87 -42.09
N LEU A 2 -16.89 -11.18 -42.25
CA LEU A 2 -15.89 -11.96 -41.48
C LEU A 2 -14.43 -11.44 -41.53
N HIS A 3 -13.99 -10.81 -42.62
CA HIS A 3 -12.62 -10.26 -42.73
C HIS A 3 -12.40 -9.00 -41.87
N VAL A 4 -13.38 -8.11 -41.79
CA VAL A 4 -13.33 -6.88 -40.97
C VAL A 4 -13.23 -7.22 -39.48
N ILE A 5 -13.90 -8.29 -39.05
CA ILE A 5 -13.85 -8.80 -37.68
C ILE A 5 -12.43 -9.33 -37.33
N LYS A 6 -11.67 -9.85 -38.29
CA LYS A 6 -10.27 -10.25 -38.06
C LYS A 6 -9.35 -9.05 -37.84
N GLN A 7 -9.50 -7.97 -38.63
CA GLN A 7 -8.73 -6.72 -38.45
C GLN A 7 -9.09 -6.00 -37.13
N SER A 8 -10.37 -6.04 -36.72
CA SER A 8 -10.84 -5.47 -35.45
C SER A 8 -10.18 -6.07 -34.20
N ARG A 9 -9.68 -7.31 -34.24
CA ARG A 9 -9.05 -7.95 -33.06
C ARG A 9 -7.74 -7.28 -32.62
N TRP A 10 -6.94 -6.81 -33.57
CA TRP A 10 -5.70 -6.08 -33.26
C TRP A 10 -6.01 -4.65 -32.78
N LEU A 11 -7.00 -3.99 -33.39
CA LEU A 11 -7.48 -2.69 -32.90
C LEU A 11 -8.04 -2.76 -31.48
N LEU A 12 -8.75 -3.85 -31.12
CA LEU A 12 -9.22 -4.07 -29.76
C LEU A 12 -8.06 -4.30 -28.77
N ALA A 13 -7.04 -5.08 -29.15
CA ALA A 13 -5.85 -5.26 -28.32
C ALA A 13 -5.09 -3.93 -28.11
N VAL A 14 -4.91 -3.14 -29.18
CA VAL A 14 -4.30 -1.80 -29.13
C VAL A 14 -5.12 -0.85 -28.26
N PHE A 15 -6.45 -0.88 -28.37
CA PHE A 15 -7.34 -0.07 -27.53
C PHE A 15 -7.24 -0.45 -26.04
N ILE A 16 -7.22 -1.75 -25.73
CA ILE A 16 -7.01 -2.26 -24.37
C ILE A 16 -5.67 -1.78 -23.80
N THR A 17 -4.58 -1.84 -24.59
CA THR A 17 -3.26 -1.35 -24.14
C THR A 17 -3.19 0.17 -23.98
N LEU A 18 -3.86 0.94 -24.84
CA LEU A 18 -3.81 2.42 -24.80
C LEU A 18 -4.60 3.02 -23.63
N PHE A 19 -5.62 2.33 -23.13
CA PHE A 19 -6.43 2.80 -22.00
C PHE A 19 -6.00 2.25 -20.63
N ALA A 20 -5.05 1.30 -20.59
CA ALA A 20 -4.58 0.69 -19.35
C ALA A 20 -3.94 1.68 -18.36
N SER A 21 -3.44 2.82 -18.86
CA SER A 21 -2.84 3.91 -18.07
C SER A 21 -3.83 4.83 -17.35
N LEU A 22 -5.15 4.66 -17.56
CA LEU A 22 -6.20 5.52 -16.98
C LEU A 22 -6.97 4.89 -15.82
N ALA A 23 -6.57 3.69 -15.37
CA ALA A 23 -7.26 2.96 -14.31
C ALA A 23 -6.48 2.99 -13.00
N PHE A 24 -7.17 3.31 -11.90
CA PHE A 24 -6.62 3.28 -10.54
C PHE A 24 -6.80 1.88 -9.95
N GLY A 25 -5.70 1.26 -9.50
CA GLY A 25 -5.74 0.00 -8.76
C GLY A 25 -6.51 0.14 -7.44
N HIS A 26 -7.42 -0.79 -7.13
CA HIS A 26 -8.14 -0.77 -5.86
C HIS A 26 -7.21 -1.02 -4.67
N GLY A 27 -6.84 0.05 -3.97
CA GLY A 27 -6.00 0.04 -2.76
C GLY A 27 -6.82 0.01 -1.47
N MET A 28 -6.12 0.14 -0.34
CA MET A 28 -6.74 0.71 0.87
C MET A 28 -6.50 2.21 0.88
N SER A 29 -7.56 2.99 1.06
CA SER A 29 -7.47 4.44 1.27
C SER A 29 -6.79 4.76 2.60
N ASP A 30 -6.12 5.91 2.70
CA ASP A 30 -5.42 6.28 3.93
C ASP A 30 -6.37 6.46 5.14
N ALA A 31 -7.63 6.83 4.88
CA ALA A 31 -8.69 6.82 5.88
C ALA A 31 -8.99 5.40 6.42
N GLU A 32 -9.04 4.37 5.56
CA GLU A 32 -9.21 2.98 6.02
C GLU A 32 -8.00 2.49 6.81
N LYS A 33 -6.78 2.92 6.44
CA LYS A 33 -5.55 2.62 7.20
C LYS A 33 -5.59 3.24 8.59
N GLN A 34 -6.04 4.48 8.72
CA GLN A 34 -6.14 5.14 10.03
C GLN A 34 -7.24 4.52 10.92
N LEU A 35 -8.37 4.13 10.33
CA LEU A 35 -9.44 3.41 11.05
C LEU A 35 -9.04 2.00 11.52
N ILE A 36 -7.98 1.42 10.96
CA ILE A 36 -7.33 0.18 11.42
C ILE A 36 -6.48 0.42 12.69
N ILE A 37 -5.91 1.62 12.83
CA ILE A 37 -5.06 2.01 13.97
C ILE A 37 -5.92 2.41 15.18
N GLU A 38 -7.01 3.15 14.94
CA GLU A 38 -7.90 3.68 15.98
C GLU A 38 -9.05 2.72 16.37
N GLY A 39 -9.26 1.64 15.62
CA GLY A 39 -10.45 0.78 15.73
C GLY A 39 -10.21 -0.59 16.37
N GLY A 40 -11.21 -1.08 17.13
CA GLY A 40 -11.27 -2.48 17.58
C GLY A 40 -11.87 -3.44 16.53
N ASN A 41 -11.95 -4.74 16.86
CA ASN A 41 -12.38 -5.84 15.98
C ASN A 41 -13.61 -5.54 15.07
N LEU A 42 -14.65 -4.89 15.60
CA LEU A 42 -15.85 -4.52 14.82
C LEU A 42 -15.54 -3.57 13.66
N ARG A 43 -14.54 -2.69 13.81
CA ARG A 43 -14.09 -1.79 12.74
C ARG A 43 -13.32 -2.56 11.68
N TYR A 44 -12.49 -3.54 12.05
CA TYR A 44 -11.83 -4.44 11.10
C TYR A 44 -12.84 -5.28 10.29
N ILE A 45 -13.90 -5.79 10.93
CA ILE A 45 -15.01 -6.46 10.22
C ILE A 45 -15.66 -5.50 9.21
N TRP A 46 -15.96 -4.25 9.61
CA TRP A 46 -16.54 -3.27 8.70
C TRP A 46 -15.61 -2.95 7.51
N ILE A 47 -14.32 -2.70 7.76
CA ILE A 47 -13.34 -2.38 6.71
C ILE A 47 -13.16 -3.58 5.77
N GLY A 48 -13.07 -4.81 6.28
CA GLY A 48 -13.01 -6.01 5.44
C GLY A 48 -14.23 -6.17 4.53
N ALA A 49 -15.43 -5.88 5.06
CA ALA A 49 -16.67 -5.91 4.28
C ALA A 49 -16.72 -4.80 3.21
N THR A 50 -16.36 -3.56 3.55
CA THR A 50 -16.35 -2.45 2.59
C THR A 50 -15.23 -2.57 1.56
N HIS A 51 -14.06 -3.09 1.93
CA HIS A 51 -12.96 -3.37 1.00
C HIS A 51 -13.41 -4.39 -0.06
N MET A 52 -14.03 -5.49 0.36
CA MET A 52 -14.60 -6.50 -0.54
C MET A 52 -15.71 -5.94 -1.45
N LEU A 53 -16.57 -5.05 -0.94
CA LEU A 53 -17.68 -4.46 -1.69
C LEU A 53 -17.26 -3.29 -2.61
N SER A 54 -16.08 -2.72 -2.41
CA SER A 54 -15.53 -1.65 -3.27
C SER A 54 -14.53 -2.17 -4.31
N GLY A 55 -13.93 -3.35 -4.08
CA GLY A 55 -13.03 -4.01 -5.03
C GLY A 55 -13.74 -4.47 -6.30
N TYR A 56 -13.58 -3.70 -7.38
CA TYR A 56 -14.17 -4.02 -8.69
C TYR A 56 -13.63 -5.34 -9.28
N ASP A 57 -12.40 -5.70 -8.95
CA ASP A 57 -11.73 -6.96 -9.28
C ASP A 57 -12.35 -8.15 -8.54
N HIS A 58 -12.56 -8.00 -7.24
CA HIS A 58 -13.23 -8.97 -6.38
C HIS A 58 -14.70 -9.17 -6.80
N LEU A 59 -15.41 -8.06 -7.08
CA LEU A 59 -16.77 -8.08 -7.63
C LEU A 59 -16.84 -8.76 -9.01
N ALA A 60 -15.87 -8.51 -9.90
CA ALA A 60 -15.81 -9.17 -11.21
C ALA A 60 -15.58 -10.69 -11.09
N PHE A 61 -14.71 -11.11 -10.18
CA PHE A 61 -14.50 -12.53 -9.85
C PHE A 61 -15.78 -13.19 -9.31
N VAL A 62 -16.42 -12.56 -8.32
CA VAL A 62 -17.70 -12.97 -7.72
C VAL A 62 -18.83 -13.05 -8.77
N PHE A 63 -18.92 -12.06 -9.65
CA PHE A 63 -19.87 -12.05 -10.76
C PHE A 63 -19.58 -13.13 -11.81
N GLY A 64 -18.30 -13.48 -12.05
CA GLY A 64 -17.94 -14.65 -12.85
C GLY A 64 -18.45 -15.95 -12.21
N ILE A 65 -18.31 -16.10 -10.90
CA ILE A 65 -18.72 -17.30 -10.15
C ILE A 65 -20.25 -17.55 -10.24
N ILE A 66 -21.09 -16.50 -10.25
CA ILE A 66 -22.56 -16.69 -10.21
C ILE A 66 -23.14 -17.40 -11.43
N PHE A 67 -22.43 -17.43 -12.57
CA PHE A 67 -22.92 -18.10 -13.77
C PHE A 67 -22.98 -19.62 -13.62
N PHE A 68 -21.99 -20.25 -12.97
CA PHE A 68 -22.01 -21.70 -12.74
C PHE A 68 -22.74 -22.11 -11.45
N LEU A 69 -22.85 -21.20 -10.46
CA LEU A 69 -23.57 -21.47 -9.22
C LEU A 69 -25.09 -21.31 -9.39
N THR A 70 -25.84 -22.31 -8.91
CA THR A 70 -27.31 -22.35 -8.98
C THR A 70 -27.99 -22.62 -7.64
N LYS A 71 -27.25 -23.10 -6.64
CA LYS A 71 -27.77 -23.47 -5.32
C LYS A 71 -26.98 -22.74 -4.23
N PHE A 72 -27.69 -22.27 -3.20
CA PHE A 72 -27.09 -21.57 -2.06
C PHE A 72 -26.03 -22.42 -1.33
N LYS A 73 -26.23 -23.74 -1.21
CA LYS A 73 -25.23 -24.66 -0.61
C LYS A 73 -23.91 -24.70 -1.39
N ASP A 74 -23.96 -24.58 -2.72
CA ASP A 74 -22.75 -24.54 -3.53
C ASP A 74 -22.04 -23.18 -3.35
N ILE A 75 -22.78 -22.07 -3.26
CA ILE A 75 -22.23 -20.74 -2.92
C ILE A 75 -21.44 -20.78 -1.62
N VAL A 76 -22.04 -21.23 -0.52
CA VAL A 76 -21.33 -21.34 0.78
C VAL A 76 -20.09 -22.22 0.63
N LYS A 77 -20.20 -23.39 -0.01
CA LYS A 77 -19.07 -24.31 -0.21
C LYS A 77 -17.89 -23.66 -0.96
N TYR A 78 -18.14 -22.91 -2.03
CA TYR A 78 -17.07 -22.31 -2.83
C TYR A 78 -16.52 -21.01 -2.21
N ILE A 79 -17.36 -20.17 -1.59
CA ILE A 79 -16.89 -19.00 -0.81
C ILE A 79 -15.99 -19.49 0.32
N THR A 80 -16.46 -20.39 1.19
CA THR A 80 -15.67 -20.84 2.35
C THR A 80 -14.37 -21.51 1.90
N ALA A 81 -14.33 -22.24 0.78
CA ALA A 81 -13.08 -22.77 0.23
C ALA A 81 -12.10 -21.65 -0.18
N PHE A 82 -12.59 -20.58 -0.82
CA PHE A 82 -11.79 -19.39 -1.13
C PHE A 82 -11.30 -18.69 0.14
N THR A 83 -12.20 -18.38 1.08
CA THR A 83 -11.91 -17.67 2.34
C THR A 83 -10.91 -18.43 3.21
N VAL A 84 -10.98 -19.76 3.26
CA VAL A 84 -10.00 -20.60 3.99
C VAL A 84 -8.63 -20.52 3.32
N GLY A 85 -8.52 -20.67 1.99
CA GLY A 85 -7.23 -20.50 1.28
C GLY A 85 -6.63 -19.09 1.47
N HIS A 86 -7.48 -18.07 1.36
CA HIS A 86 -7.14 -16.67 1.61
C HIS A 86 -6.62 -16.47 3.04
N SER A 87 -7.33 -16.98 4.05
CA SER A 87 -6.96 -16.85 5.45
C SER A 87 -5.62 -17.54 5.77
N ILE A 88 -5.40 -18.75 5.25
CA ILE A 88 -4.16 -19.52 5.47
C ILE A 88 -2.95 -18.71 5.02
N THR A 89 -2.98 -18.18 3.80
CA THR A 89 -1.85 -17.44 3.22
C THR A 89 -1.72 -16.04 3.77
N LEU A 90 -2.83 -15.35 4.05
CA LEU A 90 -2.83 -14.04 4.69
C LEU A 90 -2.14 -14.11 6.07
N ILE A 91 -2.53 -15.06 6.91
CA ILE A 91 -1.92 -15.26 8.23
C ILE A 91 -0.46 -15.68 8.06
N TYR A 92 -0.19 -16.73 7.28
CA TYR A 92 1.17 -17.26 7.13
C TYR A 92 2.16 -16.23 6.60
N ALA A 93 1.83 -15.51 5.53
CA ALA A 93 2.71 -14.50 4.94
C ALA A 93 2.94 -13.33 5.90
N THR A 94 1.92 -12.88 6.64
CA THR A 94 2.04 -11.76 7.58
C THR A 94 2.94 -12.11 8.75
N PHE A 95 2.76 -13.29 9.37
CA PHE A 95 3.59 -13.73 10.50
C PHE A 95 5.03 -14.11 10.11
N ASN A 96 5.29 -14.44 8.84
CA ASN A 96 6.64 -14.73 8.34
C ASN A 96 7.28 -13.54 7.59
N ALA A 97 6.66 -12.35 7.64
CA ALA A 97 7.08 -11.14 6.92
C ALA A 97 7.39 -11.37 5.42
N ILE A 98 6.61 -12.25 4.78
CA ILE A 98 6.76 -12.56 3.36
C ILE A 98 6.15 -11.39 2.58
N GLN A 99 7.01 -10.68 1.83
CA GLN A 99 6.62 -9.57 0.98
C GLN A 99 6.90 -9.92 -0.47
N ILE A 100 5.88 -9.82 -1.30
CA ILE A 100 5.94 -10.02 -2.75
C ILE A 100 5.29 -8.81 -3.40
N ASN A 101 5.79 -8.38 -4.55
CA ASN A 101 5.27 -7.20 -5.24
C ASN A 101 3.75 -7.33 -5.48
N TYR A 102 2.97 -6.41 -4.92
CA TYR A 102 1.51 -6.47 -4.97
C TYR A 102 0.97 -6.34 -6.39
N PHE A 103 1.63 -5.57 -7.27
CA PHE A 103 1.25 -5.51 -8.70
C PHE A 103 1.30 -6.89 -9.36
N LEU A 104 2.32 -7.70 -9.04
CA LEU A 104 2.44 -9.06 -9.60
C LEU A 104 1.32 -9.97 -9.10
N ILE A 105 0.94 -9.86 -7.82
CA ILE A 105 -0.15 -10.66 -7.25
C ILE A 105 -1.50 -10.20 -7.84
N ASP A 106 -1.74 -8.90 -7.88
CA ASP A 106 -2.97 -8.31 -8.44
C ASP A 106 -3.11 -8.64 -9.94
N ALA A 107 -2.00 -8.78 -10.68
CA ALA A 107 -2.01 -9.28 -12.05
C ALA A 107 -2.50 -10.75 -12.12
N ILE A 108 -2.05 -11.63 -11.22
CA ILE A 108 -2.52 -13.02 -11.15
C ILE A 108 -4.00 -13.08 -10.70
N ILE A 109 -4.42 -12.20 -9.78
CA ILE A 109 -5.82 -12.00 -9.40
C ILE A 109 -6.67 -11.64 -10.64
N ALA A 110 -6.20 -10.72 -11.49
CA ALA A 110 -6.89 -10.37 -12.73
C ALA A 110 -6.98 -11.54 -13.73
N LEU A 111 -5.92 -12.36 -13.86
CA LEU A 111 -5.96 -13.60 -14.64
C LEU A 111 -6.95 -14.63 -14.08
N SER A 112 -7.23 -14.60 -12.78
CA SER A 112 -8.24 -15.47 -12.17
C SER A 112 -9.66 -15.16 -12.66
N VAL A 113 -9.97 -13.88 -12.94
CA VAL A 113 -11.23 -13.47 -13.56
C VAL A 113 -11.35 -14.04 -14.98
N CYS A 114 -10.26 -13.95 -15.76
CA CYS A 114 -10.18 -14.59 -17.09
C CYS A 114 -10.37 -16.11 -17.01
N TYR A 115 -9.77 -16.78 -16.02
CA TYR A 115 -9.91 -18.22 -15.82
C TYR A 115 -11.38 -18.62 -15.58
N ILE A 116 -12.07 -17.96 -14.63
CA ILE A 116 -13.47 -18.27 -14.30
C ILE A 116 -14.35 -18.07 -15.54
N ALA A 117 -14.17 -16.97 -16.26
CA ALA A 117 -14.95 -16.66 -17.45
C ALA A 117 -14.67 -17.60 -18.62
N PHE A 118 -13.42 -18.04 -18.80
CA PHE A 118 -13.04 -19.06 -19.78
C PHE A 118 -13.62 -20.44 -19.44
N HIS A 119 -13.64 -20.81 -18.14
CA HIS A 119 -14.29 -22.02 -17.66
C HIS A 119 -15.81 -21.99 -17.94
N ASN A 120 -16.48 -20.89 -17.64
CA ASN A 120 -17.92 -20.69 -17.91
C ASN A 120 -18.31 -20.74 -19.40
N LEU A 121 -17.36 -20.53 -20.31
CA LEU A 121 -17.55 -20.60 -21.77
C LEU A 121 -17.21 -21.99 -22.36
N ASP A 122 -17.07 -23.02 -21.52
CA ASP A 122 -16.57 -24.37 -21.88
C ASP A 122 -15.17 -24.33 -22.55
N GLY A 123 -14.37 -23.30 -22.25
CA GLY A 123 -13.15 -22.98 -23.01
C GLY A 123 -12.11 -24.10 -23.04
N PHE A 124 -11.93 -24.80 -21.92
CA PHE A 124 -11.04 -25.97 -21.81
C PHE A 124 -11.40 -27.08 -22.82
N LYS A 125 -12.69 -27.39 -22.94
CA LYS A 125 -13.18 -28.39 -23.88
C LYS A 125 -13.15 -27.87 -25.33
N LYS A 126 -13.58 -26.64 -25.53
CA LYS A 126 -13.82 -26.06 -26.87
C LYS A 126 -12.55 -25.62 -27.59
N TYR A 127 -11.57 -25.07 -26.89
CA TYR A 127 -10.37 -24.48 -27.49
C TYR A 127 -9.08 -25.24 -27.17
N LEU A 128 -9.04 -25.98 -26.06
CA LEU A 128 -7.86 -26.73 -25.63
C LEU A 128 -8.04 -28.26 -25.71
N ASN A 129 -9.26 -28.73 -25.99
CA ASN A 129 -9.64 -30.15 -26.03
C ASN A 129 -9.25 -30.96 -24.76
N VAL A 130 -9.26 -30.30 -23.59
CA VAL A 130 -8.98 -30.93 -22.29
C VAL A 130 -10.18 -30.85 -21.36
N LYS A 131 -10.25 -31.76 -20.39
CA LYS A 131 -11.22 -31.68 -19.30
C LYS A 131 -10.87 -30.49 -18.39
N ALA A 132 -11.87 -29.71 -18.00
CA ALA A 132 -11.68 -28.61 -17.06
C ALA A 132 -11.12 -29.11 -15.70
N PRO A 133 -10.20 -28.38 -15.06
CA PRO A 133 -9.70 -28.69 -13.72
C PRO A 133 -10.81 -28.73 -12.64
N ASN A 134 -10.51 -29.32 -11.48
CA ASN A 134 -11.46 -29.35 -10.37
C ASN A 134 -11.70 -27.93 -9.83
N MET A 135 -12.93 -27.43 -9.99
CA MET A 135 -13.30 -26.06 -9.63
C MET A 135 -13.11 -25.73 -8.14
N LEU A 136 -13.28 -26.71 -7.23
CA LEU A 136 -13.13 -26.48 -5.79
C LEU A 136 -11.66 -26.32 -5.40
N ALA A 137 -10.81 -27.21 -5.93
CA ALA A 137 -9.36 -27.12 -5.74
C ALA A 137 -8.83 -25.81 -6.33
N MET A 138 -9.32 -25.42 -7.52
CA MET A 138 -8.94 -24.18 -8.18
C MET A 138 -9.34 -22.94 -7.37
N ILE A 139 -10.59 -22.86 -6.90
CA ILE A 139 -11.06 -21.73 -6.08
C ILE A 139 -10.30 -21.63 -4.75
N PHE A 140 -9.96 -22.76 -4.12
CA PHE A 140 -9.07 -22.79 -2.96
C PHE A 140 -7.67 -22.26 -3.29
N SER A 141 -7.07 -22.71 -4.41
CA SER A 141 -5.76 -22.22 -4.88
C SER A 141 -5.76 -20.73 -5.22
N LEU A 142 -6.85 -20.19 -5.76
CA LEU A 142 -6.99 -18.74 -5.93
C LEU A 142 -7.08 -18.02 -4.59
N GLY A 143 -7.82 -18.58 -3.63
CA GLY A 143 -7.81 -18.08 -2.24
C GLY A 143 -6.38 -17.90 -1.73
N LEU A 144 -5.54 -18.94 -1.85
CA LEU A 144 -4.12 -18.88 -1.46
C LEU A 144 -3.35 -17.71 -2.14
N ILE A 145 -3.60 -17.45 -3.42
CA ILE A 145 -2.92 -16.37 -4.15
C ILE A 145 -3.45 -14.99 -3.69
N HIS A 146 -4.76 -14.85 -3.51
CA HIS A 146 -5.38 -13.58 -3.10
C HIS A 146 -4.98 -13.17 -1.67
N GLY A 147 -4.84 -14.12 -0.75
CA GLY A 147 -4.42 -13.84 0.64
C GLY A 147 -3.01 -13.26 0.74
N LEU A 148 -2.12 -13.66 -0.17
CA LEU A 148 -0.74 -13.17 -0.26
C LEU A 148 -0.67 -11.69 -0.68
N GLY A 149 -1.58 -11.25 -1.56
CA GLY A 149 -1.65 -9.86 -2.04
C GLY A 149 -2.07 -8.89 -0.95
N LEU A 150 -3.14 -9.25 -0.21
CA LEU A 150 -3.60 -8.49 0.95
C LEU A 150 -2.55 -8.49 2.08
N SER A 151 -1.84 -9.60 2.33
CA SER A 151 -0.80 -9.67 3.37
C SER A 151 0.28 -8.60 3.19
N THR A 152 0.78 -8.44 1.96
CA THR A 152 1.82 -7.44 1.66
C THR A 152 1.32 -6.02 1.96
N ARG A 153 0.02 -5.74 1.76
CA ARG A 153 -0.59 -4.44 2.08
C ARG A 153 -0.86 -4.26 3.58
N LEU A 154 -1.31 -5.28 4.30
CA LEU A 154 -1.49 -5.22 5.76
C LEU A 154 -0.16 -5.03 6.50
N GLN A 155 0.92 -5.65 6.05
CA GLN A 155 2.27 -5.47 6.62
C GLN A 155 2.82 -4.04 6.50
N GLN A 156 2.22 -3.18 5.66
CA GLN A 156 2.58 -1.76 5.53
C GLN A 156 1.84 -0.87 6.54
N LEU A 157 0.89 -1.42 7.30
CA LEU A 157 0.13 -0.69 8.32
C LEU A 157 0.86 -0.81 9.66
N PRO A 158 0.82 0.23 10.53
CA PRO A 158 1.39 0.15 11.87
C PRO A 158 0.44 -0.66 12.77
N LEU A 159 0.53 -1.99 12.66
CA LEU A 159 -0.29 -2.94 13.40
C LEU A 159 0.34 -3.24 14.76
N ASN A 160 -0.48 -3.27 15.81
CA ASN A 160 -0.06 -3.76 17.13
C ASN A 160 0.13 -5.28 17.08
N GLU A 161 1.36 -5.75 17.34
CA GLU A 161 1.73 -7.17 17.28
C GLU A 161 0.86 -8.06 18.19
N ASP A 162 0.49 -7.57 19.39
CA ASP A 162 -0.33 -8.30 20.36
C ASP A 162 -1.75 -8.61 19.87
N GLN A 163 -2.28 -7.79 18.96
CA GLN A 163 -3.65 -7.92 18.43
C GLN A 163 -3.69 -8.36 16.96
N LEU A 164 -2.53 -8.47 16.30
CA LEU A 164 -2.37 -8.75 14.87
C LEU A 164 -3.23 -9.93 14.38
N LEU A 165 -3.18 -11.07 15.08
CA LEU A 165 -3.95 -12.25 14.70
C LEU A 165 -5.47 -11.99 14.77
N MET A 166 -5.95 -11.34 15.82
CA MET A 166 -7.37 -11.06 16.03
C MET A 166 -7.88 -10.03 15.01
N ASN A 167 -7.04 -9.06 14.66
CA ASN A 167 -7.30 -8.05 13.64
C ASN A 167 -7.41 -8.68 12.25
N ILE A 168 -6.50 -9.59 11.88
CA ILE A 168 -6.57 -10.37 10.63
C ILE A 168 -7.84 -11.24 10.57
N ILE A 169 -8.17 -11.96 11.65
CA ILE A 169 -9.39 -12.78 11.72
C ILE A 169 -10.64 -11.90 11.57
N SER A 170 -10.69 -10.77 12.26
CA SER A 170 -11.80 -9.81 12.19
C SER A 170 -11.95 -9.24 10.77
N PHE A 171 -10.86 -8.90 10.10
CA PHE A 171 -10.88 -8.45 8.71
C PHE A 171 -11.45 -9.52 7.77
N ASN A 172 -11.03 -10.78 7.92
CA ASN A 172 -11.50 -11.88 7.07
C ASN A 172 -12.98 -12.22 7.28
N VAL A 173 -13.48 -12.13 8.51
CA VAL A 173 -14.92 -12.21 8.81
C VAL A 173 -15.67 -11.09 8.08
N GLY A 174 -15.09 -9.89 8.04
CA GLY A 174 -15.57 -8.78 7.21
C GLY A 174 -15.66 -9.13 5.72
N ILE A 175 -14.58 -9.64 5.13
CA ILE A 175 -14.55 -10.08 3.72
C ILE A 175 -15.65 -11.11 3.46
N GLU A 176 -15.78 -12.14 4.30
CA GLU A 176 -16.78 -13.21 4.10
C GLU A 176 -18.22 -12.67 4.17
N ILE A 177 -18.51 -11.72 5.07
CA ILE A 177 -19.80 -11.00 5.13
C ILE A 177 -20.03 -10.18 3.84
N GLY A 178 -19.01 -9.47 3.35
CA GLY A 178 -19.07 -8.73 2.09
C GLY A 178 -19.31 -9.64 0.88
N GLN A 179 -18.63 -10.78 0.81
CA GLN A 179 -18.78 -11.78 -0.25
C GLN A 179 -20.17 -12.43 -0.25
N ILE A 180 -20.64 -12.88 0.92
CA ILE A 180 -21.94 -13.54 1.06
C ILE A 180 -23.08 -12.57 0.75
N SER A 181 -23.01 -11.31 1.22
CA SER A 181 -24.05 -10.31 0.95
C SER A 181 -24.12 -9.94 -0.54
N ALA A 182 -22.97 -9.70 -1.19
CA ALA A 182 -22.91 -9.49 -2.63
C ALA A 182 -23.44 -10.68 -3.43
N LEU A 183 -23.02 -11.91 -3.10
CA LEU A 183 -23.47 -13.12 -3.81
C LEU A 183 -24.94 -13.45 -3.57
N ALA A 184 -25.49 -13.18 -2.38
CA ALA A 184 -26.91 -13.35 -2.12
C ALA A 184 -27.75 -12.40 -2.99
N LEU A 185 -27.38 -11.12 -3.06
CA LEU A 185 -28.05 -10.12 -3.90
C LEU A 185 -27.94 -10.49 -5.39
N MET A 186 -26.74 -10.79 -5.88
CA MET A 186 -26.51 -11.20 -7.27
C MET A 186 -27.26 -12.51 -7.60
N LEU A 187 -27.31 -13.47 -6.68
CA LEU A 187 -28.06 -14.72 -6.88
C LEU A 187 -29.54 -14.45 -7.09
N VAL A 188 -30.18 -13.62 -6.27
CA VAL A 188 -31.62 -13.34 -6.41
C VAL A 188 -31.93 -12.73 -7.78
N LEU A 189 -31.16 -11.73 -8.20
CA LEU A 189 -31.30 -11.08 -9.50
C LEU A 189 -31.05 -12.05 -10.67
N ILE A 190 -29.96 -12.80 -10.62
CA ILE A 190 -29.58 -13.75 -11.67
C ILE A 190 -30.51 -14.98 -11.70
N ALA A 191 -30.99 -15.48 -10.57
CA ALA A 191 -31.89 -16.64 -10.52
C ALA A 191 -33.28 -16.32 -11.11
N ALA A 192 -33.78 -15.10 -10.89
CA ALA A 192 -34.97 -14.61 -11.59
C ALA A 192 -34.72 -14.52 -13.11
N PHE A 193 -33.61 -13.90 -13.51
CA PHE A 193 -33.27 -13.71 -14.93
C PHE A 193 -32.89 -15.01 -15.66
N ARG A 194 -32.39 -16.04 -14.96
CA ARG A 194 -31.96 -17.33 -15.53
C ARG A 194 -33.09 -18.10 -16.24
N LYS A 195 -34.36 -17.79 -15.93
CA LYS A 195 -35.53 -18.35 -16.60
C LYS A 195 -35.83 -17.69 -17.97
N SER A 196 -35.18 -16.57 -18.30
CA SER A 196 -35.40 -15.83 -19.56
C SER A 196 -34.66 -16.48 -20.74
N HIS A 197 -35.29 -16.49 -21.92
CA HIS A 197 -34.66 -16.89 -23.18
C HIS A 197 -33.42 -16.04 -23.54
N HIS A 198 -33.27 -14.83 -23.00
CA HIS A 198 -32.09 -13.99 -23.21
C HIS A 198 -30.88 -14.39 -22.36
N PHE A 199 -31.08 -15.17 -21.29
CA PHE A 199 -30.01 -15.53 -20.34
C PHE A 199 -28.79 -16.21 -20.98
N PRO A 200 -28.92 -17.19 -21.92
CA PRO A 200 -27.75 -17.82 -22.54
C PRO A 200 -26.90 -16.85 -23.37
N THR A 201 -27.52 -15.84 -23.99
CA THR A 201 -26.83 -14.80 -24.76
C THR A 201 -26.15 -13.80 -23.83
N PHE A 202 -26.86 -13.33 -22.80
CA PHE A 202 -26.29 -12.48 -21.75
C PHE A 202 -25.08 -13.16 -21.08
N SER A 203 -25.21 -14.40 -20.63
CA SER A 203 -24.13 -15.17 -20.00
C SER A 203 -22.88 -15.23 -20.89
N LYS A 204 -23.04 -15.52 -22.19
CA LYS A 204 -21.89 -15.53 -23.13
C LYS A 204 -21.25 -14.14 -23.24
N ILE A 205 -22.04 -13.08 -23.43
CA ILE A 205 -21.54 -11.71 -23.55
C ILE A 205 -20.81 -11.28 -22.27
N SER A 206 -21.41 -11.50 -21.10
CA SER A 206 -20.83 -11.19 -19.78
C SER A 206 -19.52 -11.93 -19.54
N ASN A 207 -19.40 -13.20 -19.91
CA ASN A 207 -18.14 -13.93 -19.75
C ASN A 207 -17.06 -13.47 -20.75
N TYR A 208 -17.39 -13.13 -22.01
CA TYR A 208 -16.40 -12.49 -22.89
C TYR A 208 -15.97 -11.11 -22.39
N PHE A 209 -16.89 -10.34 -21.81
CA PHE A 209 -16.57 -9.07 -21.16
C PHE A 209 -15.66 -9.26 -19.94
N LEU A 210 -15.91 -10.27 -19.09
CA LEU A 210 -15.02 -10.60 -17.96
C LEU A 210 -13.61 -11.01 -18.40
N ILE A 211 -13.46 -11.74 -19.51
CA ILE A 211 -12.13 -12.02 -20.10
C ILE A 211 -11.45 -10.72 -20.55
N LEU A 212 -12.18 -9.79 -21.16
CA LEU A 212 -11.64 -8.50 -21.60
C LEU A 212 -11.22 -7.64 -20.41
N VAL A 213 -12.07 -7.52 -19.38
CA VAL A 213 -11.77 -6.78 -18.14
C VAL A 213 -10.60 -7.41 -17.39
N GLY A 214 -10.56 -8.73 -17.22
CA GLY A 214 -9.45 -9.41 -16.56
C GLY A 214 -8.13 -9.25 -17.33
N ALA A 215 -8.16 -9.28 -18.67
CA ALA A 215 -6.96 -9.02 -19.49
C ALA A 215 -6.50 -7.56 -19.41
N PHE A 216 -7.43 -6.61 -19.40
CA PHE A 216 -7.14 -5.18 -19.21
C PHE A 216 -6.51 -4.92 -17.83
N LEU A 217 -7.10 -5.47 -16.76
CA LEU A 217 -6.58 -5.36 -15.40
C LEU A 217 -5.21 -6.05 -15.26
N PHE A 218 -5.01 -7.21 -15.88
CA PHE A 218 -3.69 -7.86 -15.91
C PHE A 218 -2.63 -6.96 -16.54
N LEU A 219 -2.92 -6.35 -17.69
CA LEU A 219 -1.98 -5.44 -18.37
C LEU A 219 -1.71 -4.17 -17.56
N MET A 220 -2.72 -3.58 -16.93
CA MET A 220 -2.58 -2.46 -15.99
C MET A 220 -1.66 -2.81 -14.83
N GLN A 221 -1.87 -3.97 -14.20
CA GLN A 221 -1.05 -4.42 -13.07
C GLN A 221 0.38 -4.79 -13.49
N MET A 222 0.57 -5.45 -14.64
CA MET A 222 1.92 -5.72 -15.17
C MET A 222 2.67 -4.44 -15.55
N HIS A 223 1.98 -3.41 -16.05
CA HIS A 223 2.57 -2.10 -16.29
C HIS A 223 3.01 -1.42 -14.99
N GLY A 224 2.20 -1.50 -13.92
CA GLY A 224 2.61 -1.05 -12.58
C GLY A 224 3.78 -1.86 -12.01
N TYR A 225 3.79 -3.18 -12.25
CA TYR A 225 4.89 -4.06 -11.86
C TYR A 225 6.22 -3.61 -12.50
N GLU A 226 6.26 -3.41 -13.83
CA GLU A 226 7.44 -2.89 -14.55
C GLU A 226 8.00 -1.60 -13.91
N HIS A 227 7.14 -0.61 -13.67
CA HIS A 227 7.54 0.67 -13.05
C HIS A 227 8.06 0.52 -11.62
N SER A 228 7.65 -0.52 -10.90
CA SER A 228 8.05 -0.79 -9.51
C SER A 228 9.25 -1.74 -9.39
N ALA A 229 9.46 -2.63 -10.35
CA ALA A 229 10.54 -3.62 -10.36
C ALA A 229 11.79 -3.08 -11.06
N ASN A 230 11.61 -2.35 -12.17
CA ASN A 230 12.66 -1.74 -12.98
C ASN A 230 12.67 -0.22 -12.79
N ALA A 231 12.35 0.26 -11.58
CA ALA A 231 12.28 1.69 -11.26
C ALA A 231 13.56 2.45 -11.62
N ASP A 232 14.73 1.80 -11.44
CA ASP A 232 16.05 2.35 -11.77
C ASP A 232 16.33 2.40 -13.28
N GLU A 233 15.63 1.62 -14.11
CA GLU A 233 15.81 1.54 -15.56
C GLU A 233 14.88 2.50 -16.31
N PHE A 234 13.68 2.76 -15.75
CA PHE A 234 12.78 3.84 -16.20
C PHE A 234 13.20 5.23 -15.72
N VAL A 235 14.20 5.33 -14.83
CA VAL A 235 15.04 6.52 -14.73
C VAL A 235 15.87 6.60 -16.01
N VAL A 236 15.26 7.16 -17.06
CA VAL A 236 15.99 7.84 -18.13
C VAL A 236 17.05 8.70 -17.45
N SER A 237 18.27 8.71 -17.97
CA SER A 237 19.33 9.62 -17.50
C SER A 237 19.08 11.08 -17.85
N THR A 238 17.84 11.55 -17.66
CA THR A 238 17.66 12.75 -16.87
C THR A 238 18.43 12.57 -15.56
N LYS A 239 19.68 13.05 -15.55
CA LYS A 239 20.12 13.88 -14.41
C LYS A 239 18.89 14.71 -14.03
N PRO A 240 18.35 14.58 -12.81
CA PRO A 240 17.07 15.21 -12.51
C PRO A 240 17.17 16.66 -12.92
N VAL A 241 16.24 17.13 -13.75
CA VAL A 241 15.97 18.57 -13.80
C VAL A 241 15.45 18.87 -12.41
N GLN A 242 16.38 19.20 -11.53
CA GLN A 242 16.11 19.74 -10.23
C GLN A 242 15.23 20.95 -10.52
N GLN A 243 13.93 20.85 -10.22
CA GLN A 243 13.19 22.06 -9.94
C GLN A 243 13.75 22.54 -8.60
N GLN A 244 14.80 23.35 -8.73
CA GLN A 244 15.89 23.45 -7.79
C GLN A 244 15.47 24.35 -6.63
N ALA A 245 14.71 23.78 -5.69
CA ALA A 245 15.01 24.02 -4.30
C ALA A 245 16.50 23.66 -4.13
N SER A 246 17.33 24.65 -3.85
CA SER A 246 18.80 24.56 -3.90
C SER A 246 19.35 23.70 -2.75
N LEU A 247 19.24 22.38 -2.96
CA LEU A 247 19.89 21.34 -2.19
C LEU A 247 21.38 21.29 -2.53
N GLU A 248 22.10 22.31 -2.10
CA GLU A 248 23.55 22.30 -2.07
C GLU A 248 24.03 21.34 -0.97
N PRO A 249 25.12 20.59 -1.18
CA PRO A 249 25.77 19.86 -0.10
C PRO A 249 26.31 20.87 0.93
N VAL A 250 25.84 20.77 2.16
CA VAL A 250 26.21 21.67 3.26
C VAL A 250 27.66 21.44 3.67
N GLN A 251 28.57 22.19 3.07
CA GLN A 251 29.99 22.18 3.36
C GLN A 251 30.30 23.32 4.34
N GLN A 252 30.26 22.99 5.64
CA GLN A 252 30.22 23.91 6.80
C GLN A 252 28.94 24.77 6.89
N ALA A 253 27.91 24.23 7.54
CA ALA A 253 26.92 25.05 8.25
C ALA A 253 27.36 25.28 9.70
N ASP A 254 27.07 26.46 10.21
CA ASP A 254 27.07 26.76 11.65
C ASP A 254 25.84 26.10 12.28
N TRP A 255 25.99 24.84 12.70
CA TRP A 255 24.94 24.06 13.33
C TRP A 255 24.48 24.72 14.63
N LYS A 256 23.17 25.00 14.72
CA LYS A 256 22.55 25.66 15.87
C LYS A 256 22.29 24.68 17.02
N ASP A 257 21.84 23.47 16.70
CA ASP A 257 21.69 22.38 17.68
C ASP A 257 22.29 21.07 17.13
N GLU A 258 22.87 20.27 18.05
CA GLU A 258 23.27 18.88 17.82
C GLU A 258 22.60 17.99 18.86
N ILE A 259 21.81 17.04 18.38
CA ILE A 259 20.86 16.24 19.14
C ILE A 259 21.23 14.76 18.98
N SER A 260 21.34 14.05 20.09
CA SER A 260 21.59 12.60 20.11
C SER A 260 20.29 11.85 20.40
N ILE A 261 19.91 10.91 19.53
CA ILE A 261 18.65 10.16 19.62
C ILE A 261 18.96 8.66 19.56
N THR A 262 18.70 7.93 20.64
CA THR A 262 18.87 6.47 20.67
C THR A 262 17.55 5.79 20.31
N ILE A 263 17.58 4.91 19.30
CA ILE A 263 16.46 4.04 18.94
C ILE A 263 16.82 2.59 19.33
N PRO A 264 16.03 1.93 20.20
CA PRO A 264 16.24 0.52 20.55
C PRO A 264 16.29 -0.41 19.33
N ALA A 265 16.83 -1.62 19.49
CA ALA A 265 16.74 -2.67 18.49
C ALA A 265 15.27 -2.92 18.13
N ARG A 266 14.93 -3.01 16.83
CA ARG A 266 13.54 -3.12 16.34
C ARG A 266 12.59 -1.96 16.71
N GLY A 267 13.09 -0.91 17.36
CA GLY A 267 12.31 0.25 17.76
C GLY A 267 12.14 1.29 16.66
N GLU A 268 11.35 2.31 16.96
CA GLU A 268 11.09 3.46 16.10
C GLU A 268 11.06 4.76 16.92
N LYS A 269 11.25 5.90 16.26
CA LYS A 269 11.21 7.21 16.91
C LYS A 269 10.80 8.31 15.95
N GLU A 270 9.85 9.11 16.38
CA GLU A 270 9.46 10.40 15.77
C GLU A 270 10.25 11.54 16.43
N TYR A 271 10.78 12.47 15.63
CA TYR A 271 11.43 13.69 16.13
C TYR A 271 11.02 14.91 15.29
N LYS A 272 10.29 15.85 15.91
CA LYS A 272 9.66 16.99 15.25
C LYS A 272 10.17 18.34 15.76
N LEU A 273 10.26 19.27 14.82
CA LEU A 273 10.55 20.69 15.01
C LEU A 273 9.33 21.51 14.60
N GLN A 274 9.08 22.64 15.25
CA GLN A 274 8.05 23.60 14.81
C GLN A 274 8.69 24.66 13.90
N LEU A 275 8.12 24.88 12.72
CA LEU A 275 8.59 25.89 11.77
C LEU A 275 7.44 26.76 11.24
N ALA A 276 7.76 28.03 10.96
CA ALA A 276 6.89 28.95 10.23
C ALA A 276 6.87 28.60 8.73
N LYS A 277 5.90 29.14 7.97
CA LYS A 277 5.89 29.05 6.50
C LYS A 277 7.01 29.91 5.90
N GLY A 278 7.77 29.36 4.97
CA GLY A 278 8.92 30.04 4.33
C GLY A 278 10.22 29.95 5.13
N ALA A 279 10.19 29.40 6.35
CA ALA A 279 11.37 29.18 7.17
C ALA A 279 12.36 28.25 6.47
N MET A 280 13.65 28.53 6.64
CA MET A 280 14.74 27.68 6.15
C MET A 280 15.26 26.77 7.27
N LEU A 281 15.35 25.48 6.99
CA LEU A 281 15.92 24.44 7.85
C LEU A 281 17.06 23.74 7.11
N GLU A 282 18.26 23.82 7.65
CA GLU A 282 19.37 22.97 7.25
C GLU A 282 19.50 21.80 8.22
N TYR A 283 19.81 20.62 7.68
CA TYR A 283 19.92 19.41 8.49
C TYR A 283 21.00 18.46 7.98
N ALA A 284 21.63 17.77 8.91
CA ALA A 284 22.46 16.60 8.64
C ALA A 284 22.33 15.60 9.79
N TRP A 285 22.03 14.35 9.48
CA TRP A 285 22.07 13.27 10.46
C TRP A 285 22.91 12.09 10.00
N LYS A 286 23.45 11.36 10.97
CA LYS A 286 24.20 10.11 10.78
C LYS A 286 23.88 9.12 11.89
N THR A 287 24.01 7.83 11.63
CA THR A 287 23.98 6.78 12.66
C THR A 287 25.39 6.46 13.19
N ASP A 288 25.47 5.88 14.38
CA ASP A 288 26.69 5.25 14.90
C ASP A 288 27.01 3.93 14.17
N LYS A 289 25.97 3.16 13.83
CA LYS A 289 26.03 1.90 13.08
C LYS A 289 24.69 1.57 12.43
N GLY A 290 24.73 0.80 11.34
CA GLY A 290 23.53 0.35 10.61
C GLY A 290 22.82 1.47 9.85
N GLY A 291 22.02 1.08 8.85
CA GLY A 291 21.06 1.97 8.21
C GLY A 291 19.76 2.02 9.01
N LEU A 292 19.05 3.15 8.95
CA LEU A 292 17.69 3.29 9.46
C LEU A 292 16.76 3.60 8.29
N PHE A 293 15.58 2.98 8.28
CA PHE A 293 14.50 3.52 7.46
C PHE A 293 14.09 4.88 8.01
N PHE A 294 13.86 5.86 7.15
CA PHE A 294 13.41 7.19 7.54
C PHE A 294 12.37 7.77 6.58
N ASP A 295 11.51 8.64 7.10
CA ASP A 295 10.75 9.62 6.30
C ASP A 295 10.87 11.01 6.93
N PHE A 296 11.54 11.91 6.22
CA PHE A 296 11.57 13.33 6.53
C PHE A 296 10.32 13.99 5.96
N HIS A 297 9.40 14.39 6.83
CA HIS A 297 8.06 14.84 6.47
C HIS A 297 7.64 16.09 7.27
N GLY A 298 6.44 16.62 6.99
CA GLY A 298 5.85 17.69 7.77
C GLY A 298 4.33 17.73 7.70
N GLU A 299 3.73 18.21 8.78
CA GLU A 299 2.29 18.29 9.05
C GLU A 299 1.87 19.76 9.20
N PRO A 300 0.89 20.26 8.42
CA PRO A 300 0.41 21.64 8.56
C PRO A 300 -0.19 21.91 9.95
N LYS A 301 0.09 23.10 10.49
CA LYS A 301 -0.43 23.54 11.78
C LYS A 301 -1.96 23.60 11.77
N GLY A 302 -2.58 22.88 12.70
CA GLY A 302 -4.04 22.85 12.85
C GLY A 302 -4.74 21.90 11.89
N ASP A 303 -4.01 21.09 11.12
CA ASP A 303 -4.61 19.94 10.45
C ASP A 303 -5.09 18.90 11.47
N THR A 304 -6.31 18.40 11.25
CA THR A 304 -6.91 17.29 12.02
C THR A 304 -7.26 16.11 11.12
N THR A 305 -6.77 16.09 9.87
CA THR A 305 -7.02 15.02 8.89
C THR A 305 -5.93 13.95 8.90
N GLY A 306 -4.79 14.22 9.56
CA GLY A 306 -3.62 13.36 9.54
C GLY A 306 -2.75 13.59 8.29
N TYR A 307 -2.95 14.69 7.58
CA TYR A 307 -2.19 15.00 6.38
C TYR A 307 -0.75 15.38 6.71
N PHE A 308 0.18 14.65 6.09
CA PHE A 308 1.60 15.00 6.06
C PHE A 308 2.13 14.99 4.63
N LYS A 309 3.25 15.70 4.43
CA LYS A 309 4.01 15.73 3.18
C LYS A 309 5.40 15.16 3.40
N SER A 310 5.70 14.00 2.82
CA SER A 310 7.06 13.48 2.74
C SER A 310 7.93 14.35 1.83
N PHE A 311 9.11 14.72 2.28
CA PHE A 311 10.13 15.44 1.52
C PHE A 311 11.26 14.52 1.06
N LYS A 312 11.65 13.54 1.90
CA LYS A 312 12.67 12.54 1.55
C LYS A 312 12.51 11.30 2.43
N LYS A 313 12.46 10.12 1.80
CA LYS A 313 12.40 8.82 2.49
C LYS A 313 13.40 7.83 1.91
N GLY A 314 13.77 6.81 2.67
CA GLY A 314 14.71 5.76 2.25
C GLY A 314 15.24 4.97 3.44
N THR A 315 16.27 4.15 3.19
CA THR A 315 17.02 3.45 4.26
C THR A 315 18.48 3.83 4.16
N GLU A 316 18.96 4.64 5.11
CA GLU A 316 20.28 5.29 5.02
C GLU A 316 20.99 5.31 6.38
N SER A 317 22.32 5.43 6.37
CA SER A 317 23.13 5.67 7.57
C SER A 317 23.60 7.12 7.71
N ARG A 318 23.42 7.96 6.67
CA ARG A 318 23.68 9.40 6.69
C ARG A 318 22.85 10.13 5.65
N VAL A 319 22.22 11.23 6.06
CA VAL A 319 21.49 12.13 5.15
C VAL A 319 21.76 13.57 5.53
N SER A 320 21.88 14.46 4.54
CA SER A 320 21.87 15.91 4.75
C SER A 320 21.03 16.61 3.67
N GLY A 321 20.65 17.85 3.95
CA GLY A 321 19.89 18.68 3.02
C GLY A 321 19.46 20.01 3.63
N ARG A 322 18.68 20.76 2.84
CA ARG A 322 18.08 22.05 3.18
C ARG A 322 16.61 22.02 2.77
N LEU A 323 15.72 22.51 3.62
CA LEU A 323 14.29 22.64 3.36
C LEU A 323 13.88 24.11 3.50
N THR A 324 13.11 24.61 2.55
CA THR A 324 12.31 25.83 2.72
C THR A 324 10.85 25.41 2.84
N THR A 325 10.22 25.70 3.98
CA THR A 325 8.90 25.15 4.31
C THR A 325 7.80 25.78 3.45
N THR A 326 6.93 24.95 2.87
CA THR A 326 5.79 25.45 2.05
C THR A 326 4.56 25.82 2.89
N PHE A 327 4.54 25.43 4.17
CA PHE A 327 3.47 25.70 5.14
C PHE A 327 4.05 25.86 6.56
N GLU A 328 3.29 26.49 7.46
CA GLU A 328 3.60 26.50 8.89
C GLU A 328 3.13 25.18 9.49
N GLY A 329 3.93 24.56 10.37
CA GLY A 329 3.62 23.23 10.87
C GLY A 329 4.79 22.55 11.56
N THR A 330 4.56 21.32 12.01
CA THR A 330 5.67 20.47 12.47
C THR A 330 6.38 19.88 11.25
N HIS A 331 7.70 19.80 11.31
CA HIS A 331 8.50 19.07 10.32
C HIS A 331 9.54 18.23 11.07
N GLY A 332 9.78 17.02 10.61
CA GLY A 332 10.51 16.05 11.42
C GLY A 332 10.84 14.77 10.68
N TRP A 333 11.51 13.88 11.40
CA TRP A 333 11.89 12.57 10.92
C TRP A 333 11.20 11.50 11.74
N TYR A 334 10.46 10.65 11.04
CA TYR A 334 10.22 9.29 11.49
C TYR A 334 11.45 8.45 11.19
N TRP A 335 11.94 7.66 12.15
CA TRP A 335 12.99 6.67 11.96
C TRP A 335 12.57 5.30 12.49
N LYS A 336 12.85 4.23 11.72
CA LYS A 336 12.63 2.83 12.12
C LYS A 336 13.92 2.02 12.09
N ASN A 337 14.25 1.40 13.21
CA ASN A 337 15.46 0.61 13.40
C ASN A 337 15.23 -0.87 13.13
N ASN A 338 15.39 -1.29 11.88
CA ASN A 338 15.30 -2.70 11.50
C ASN A 338 16.51 -3.55 11.95
N ASN A 339 17.53 -2.96 12.59
CA ASN A 339 18.70 -3.67 13.07
C ASN A 339 18.42 -4.43 14.38
N ALA A 340 19.17 -5.50 14.63
CA ALA A 340 19.11 -6.29 15.86
C ALA A 340 19.82 -5.65 17.07
N SER A 341 20.33 -4.42 16.94
CA SER A 341 20.95 -3.66 18.03
C SER A 341 20.45 -2.21 18.05
N ALA A 342 20.52 -1.55 19.20
CA ALA A 342 20.12 -0.16 19.34
C ALA A 342 21.08 0.76 18.55
N VAL A 343 20.53 1.70 17.80
CA VAL A 343 21.25 2.66 16.94
C VAL A 343 21.12 4.07 17.52
N VAL A 344 22.20 4.83 17.49
CA VAL A 344 22.26 6.23 17.93
C VAL A 344 22.37 7.14 16.71
N ILE A 345 21.42 8.06 16.57
CA ILE A 345 21.43 9.10 15.56
C ILE A 345 22.09 10.35 16.16
N THR A 346 23.06 10.92 15.45
CA THR A 346 23.50 12.30 15.64
C THR A 346 22.79 13.18 14.61
N LEU A 347 21.79 13.95 15.04
CA LEU A 347 21.09 14.94 14.21
C LEU A 347 21.69 16.33 14.48
N LYS A 348 22.06 17.05 13.43
CA LYS A 348 22.46 18.46 13.45
C LYS A 348 21.47 19.27 12.65
N VAL A 349 21.06 20.43 13.17
CA VAL A 349 20.11 21.34 12.53
C VAL A 349 20.51 22.81 12.67
N ALA A 350 20.16 23.62 11.68
CA ALA A 350 20.37 25.06 11.65
C ALA A 350 19.20 25.78 10.97
N GLY A 351 19.05 27.08 11.26
CA GLY A 351 17.98 27.92 10.69
C GLY A 351 16.79 28.20 11.63
N GLU A 352 15.63 28.44 11.03
CA GLU A 352 14.46 29.07 11.64
C GLU A 352 13.44 28.05 12.16
N TYR A 353 13.82 27.34 13.22
CA TYR A 353 12.95 26.39 13.92
C TYR A 353 12.89 26.65 15.43
N GLN A 354 11.84 26.13 16.04
CA GLN A 354 11.69 25.96 17.48
C GLN A 354 11.74 24.46 17.83
N LEU A 355 12.52 24.11 18.86
CA LEU A 355 12.52 22.76 19.41
C LEU A 355 11.20 22.52 20.16
N LEU A 356 10.52 21.42 19.87
CA LEU A 356 9.42 20.94 20.71
C LEU A 356 10.04 20.26 21.93
N ASN A 357 9.71 20.74 23.13
CA ASN A 357 10.25 20.19 24.38
C ASN A 357 9.78 18.74 24.58
N LEU A 358 10.64 17.79 24.22
CA LEU A 358 10.57 16.41 24.69
C LEU A 358 11.20 16.35 26.08
N GLU A 359 10.40 16.03 27.10
CA GLU A 359 10.93 15.72 28.41
C GLU A 359 11.96 14.58 28.31
N ASN A 360 13.07 14.69 29.05
CA ASN A 360 14.22 13.78 29.07
C ASN A 360 15.22 13.86 27.90
N SER A 361 15.81 15.03 27.69
CA SER A 361 17.20 15.13 27.21
C SER A 361 18.10 15.73 28.31
N LYS A 362 19.06 14.95 28.80
CA LYS A 362 20.07 15.46 29.75
C LYS A 362 21.00 16.41 29.00
N LYS A 363 20.93 17.70 29.30
CA LYS A 363 21.96 18.66 28.88
C LYS A 363 23.30 18.25 29.48
N THR A 364 24.25 17.85 28.64
CA THR A 364 25.67 17.87 29.00
C THR A 364 26.06 19.34 29.21
N PRO A 365 26.67 19.74 30.35
CA PRO A 365 27.03 21.13 30.57
C PRO A 365 28.05 21.61 29.53
N SER A 366 27.78 22.76 28.92
CA SER A 366 28.79 23.48 28.14
C SER A 366 29.94 23.90 29.06
N ALA A 367 31.18 23.77 28.58
CA ALA A 367 32.36 24.18 29.32
C ALA A 367 32.34 25.70 29.55
N GLN A 368 32.43 26.12 30.81
CA GLN A 368 32.47 27.54 31.16
C GLN A 368 33.74 28.19 30.64
N ILE A 369 33.60 29.21 29.79
CA ILE A 369 34.68 30.15 29.48
C ILE A 369 34.90 31.02 30.74
N PRO A 370 36.13 31.19 31.24
CA PRO A 370 36.37 32.01 32.43
C PRO A 370 36.01 33.47 32.19
N ASN A 371 35.21 34.06 33.08
CA ASN A 371 34.87 35.48 33.03
C ASN A 371 36.12 36.35 33.19
N LYS A 372 36.27 37.32 32.28
CA LYS A 372 37.21 38.43 32.42
C LYS A 372 36.67 39.38 33.51
N PRO A 373 37.46 39.76 34.54
CA PRO A 373 36.95 40.64 35.59
C PRO A 373 36.75 42.07 35.06
N THR A 374 35.53 42.59 35.23
CA THR A 374 35.24 44.03 35.11
C THR A 374 35.90 44.77 36.28
N ARG A 375 36.49 45.92 35.97
CA ARG A 375 37.18 46.80 36.94
C ARG A 375 36.36 48.08 37.05
N ASP A 376 35.56 48.19 38.10
CA ASP A 376 34.92 49.45 38.47
C ASP A 376 35.89 50.31 39.29
N THR A 377 35.90 51.61 39.02
CA THR A 377 36.82 52.61 39.58
C THR A 377 36.10 53.51 40.57
N ILE A 378 36.43 53.39 41.87
CA ILE A 378 36.57 54.51 42.82
C ILE A 378 37.68 54.10 43.81
N ASP A 379 38.71 54.90 44.07
CA ASP A 379 39.17 56.07 43.29
C ASP A 379 39.98 55.60 42.06
#